data_AF-A0A4V2WEX4-F1
#
_entry.id   AF-A0A4V2WEX4-F1
#
_cell.length_a   1.000
_cell.length_b   1.000
_cell.length_c   1.000
_cell.angle_alpha   90.00
_cell.angle_beta   90.00
_cell.angle_gamma   90.00
#
_symmetry.space_group_name_H-M   'P 1'
#
loop_
_entity.id
_entity.type
_entity.pdbx_description
1 polymer ?
#
loop_
_entity_poly.entity_id
_entity_poly.type
_entity_poly.pdbx_seq_one_letter_code
_entity_poly.pdbx_strand_id
1 'polypeptide(L)'
;MTIDHYLGIAPFFEITRYSGGPPKDTVPFTGYPRPHPFEKEKLIFVFNPLGDSPTILEFKVTDISYVEELPAVALETGETLQLVKIWVKKGAHGIIHEPFEVQDEVQFLSHLHKVRERLKKELP
;
A
#
# COMPACT_ATOMS: atom_id res chain seq x y z
N MET A 1 15.68 22.94 -6.07
CA MET A 1 15.73 21.50 -5.75
C MET A 1 14.55 20.85 -6.42
N THR A 2 14.78 19.97 -7.40
CA THR A 2 13.74 19.34 -8.22
C THR A 2 13.26 18.02 -7.61
N ILE A 3 11.98 17.74 -7.79
CA ILE A 3 11.27 16.53 -7.29
C ILE A 3 11.92 15.23 -7.77
N ASP A 4 12.67 15.27 -8.86
CA ASP A 4 13.41 14.13 -9.41
C ASP A 4 14.39 13.50 -8.40
N HIS A 5 14.91 14.27 -7.45
CA HIS A 5 15.83 13.76 -6.43
C HIS A 5 15.14 12.85 -5.39
N TYR A 6 13.80 12.89 -5.28
CA TYR A 6 13.01 11.99 -4.43
C TYR A 6 12.46 10.78 -5.21
N LEU A 7 12.46 10.85 -6.54
CA LEU A 7 12.04 9.76 -7.45
C LEU A 7 13.21 8.84 -7.84
N GLY A 8 14.44 9.19 -7.45
CA GLY A 8 15.63 8.38 -7.59
C GLY A 8 15.59 7.12 -6.73
N ILE A 9 14.93 6.08 -7.25
CA ILE A 9 15.23 4.66 -7.10
C ILE A 9 15.97 4.33 -5.78
N ALA A 10 15.25 4.36 -4.66
CA ALA A 10 15.69 3.58 -3.52
C ALA A 10 15.73 2.12 -3.99
N PRO A 11 16.82 1.36 -3.75
CA PRO A 11 16.85 -0.05 -4.10
C PRO A 11 15.59 -0.68 -3.51
N PHE A 12 14.80 -1.33 -4.36
CA PHE A 12 13.70 -2.20 -3.94
C PHE A 12 14.23 -2.94 -2.73
N PHE A 13 13.61 -2.75 -1.56
CA PHE A 13 14.00 -3.47 -0.36
C PHE A 13 14.29 -4.91 -0.78
N GLU A 14 15.40 -5.49 -0.33
CA GLU A 14 15.65 -6.93 -0.42
C GLU A 14 14.61 -7.66 0.46
N ILE A 15 13.32 -7.53 0.14
CA ILE A 15 12.27 -8.38 0.65
C ILE A 15 12.54 -9.70 -0.07
N THR A 16 13.34 -10.52 0.58
CA THR A 16 13.92 -11.73 0.02
C THR A 16 12.80 -12.52 -0.63
N ARG A 17 12.87 -12.68 -1.95
CA ARG A 17 11.95 -13.49 -2.74
C ARG A 17 12.03 -14.90 -2.16
N TYR A 18 11.08 -15.26 -1.30
CA TYR A 18 11.06 -16.58 -0.68
C TYR A 18 10.95 -17.60 -1.82
N SER A 19 11.78 -18.63 -1.83
CA SER A 19 11.79 -19.66 -2.89
C SER A 19 10.58 -20.60 -2.85
N GLY A 20 9.64 -20.36 -1.92
CA GLY A 20 8.32 -20.97 -1.84
C GLY A 20 7.21 -19.93 -2.02
N GLY A 21 6.01 -20.40 -2.37
CA GLY A 21 4.83 -19.53 -2.47
C GLY A 21 4.45 -18.85 -1.14
N PRO A 22 3.47 -17.93 -1.16
CA PRO A 22 3.11 -17.14 0.02
C PRO A 22 2.67 -18.03 1.21
N PRO A 23 3.08 -17.71 2.45
CA PRO A 23 2.65 -18.47 3.63
C PRO A 23 1.13 -18.45 3.83
N LYS A 24 0.56 -19.53 4.37
CA LYS A 24 -0.91 -19.68 4.57
C LYS A 24 -1.53 -18.64 5.52
N ASP A 25 -0.75 -18.12 6.47
CA ASP A 25 -1.20 -17.15 7.47
C ASP A 25 -0.87 -15.70 7.10
N THR A 26 -1.08 -15.38 5.83
CA THR A 26 -0.90 -14.04 5.30
C THR A 26 -2.13 -13.56 4.55
N VAL A 27 -2.24 -12.25 4.37
CA VAL A 27 -3.30 -11.58 3.60
C VAL A 27 -2.64 -10.88 2.42
N PRO A 28 -3.10 -11.15 1.17
CA PRO A 28 -2.55 -10.51 -0.01
C PRO A 28 -3.12 -9.10 -0.22
N PHE A 29 -2.26 -8.17 -0.65
CA PHE A 29 -2.62 -6.82 -1.09
C PHE A 29 -1.93 -6.53 -2.42
N THR A 30 -2.67 -5.99 -3.39
CA THR A 30 -2.11 -5.60 -4.69
C THR A 30 -2.12 -4.09 -4.83
N GLY A 31 -1.01 -3.52 -5.30
CA GLY A 31 -0.86 -2.08 -5.35
C GLY A 31 0.57 -1.65 -5.63
N TYR A 32 0.87 -0.42 -5.24
CA TYR A 32 2.13 0.23 -5.53
C TYR A 32 2.88 0.59 -4.22
N PRO A 33 4.10 0.06 -4.01
CA PRO A 33 4.88 0.32 -2.81
C PRO A 33 5.67 1.64 -2.92
N ARG A 34 5.75 2.37 -1.81
CA ARG A 34 6.55 3.58 -1.64
C ARG A 34 7.33 3.50 -0.33
N PRO A 35 8.64 3.83 -0.32
CA PRO A 35 9.38 3.92 0.94
C PRO A 35 8.76 5.03 1.81
N HIS A 36 8.60 4.78 3.10
CA HIS A 36 8.15 5.83 4.01
C HIS A 36 9.22 6.94 4.11
N PRO A 37 8.86 8.22 4.00
CA PRO A 37 9.83 9.32 3.87
C PRO A 37 10.75 9.50 5.08
N PHE A 38 10.30 9.10 6.29
CA PHE A 38 11.03 9.34 7.54
C PHE A 38 11.33 8.07 8.36
N GLU A 39 10.63 6.97 8.08
CA GLU A 39 10.66 5.78 8.94
C GLU A 39 11.01 4.56 8.09
N LYS A 40 12.29 4.21 8.05
CA LYS A 40 12.80 3.18 7.14
C LYS A 40 12.19 1.79 7.37
N GLU A 41 11.63 1.53 8.54
CA GLU A 41 11.00 0.26 8.89
C GLU A 41 9.54 0.15 8.42
N LYS A 42 9.02 1.21 7.77
CA LYS A 42 7.65 1.28 7.29
C LYS A 42 7.59 1.38 5.77
N LEU A 43 6.54 0.77 5.23
CA LEU A 43 6.18 0.82 3.83
C LEU A 43 4.85 1.57 3.69
N ILE A 44 4.83 2.60 2.86
CA ILE A 44 3.58 3.17 2.36
C ILE A 44 3.16 2.34 1.15
N PHE A 45 1.90 1.95 1.09
CA PHE A 45 1.36 1.09 0.04
C PHE A 45 0.07 1.68 -0.50
N VAL A 46 0.07 2.06 -1.78
CA VAL A 46 -1.13 2.52 -2.46
C VAL A 46 -1.89 1.29 -2.96
N PHE A 47 -2.94 0.92 -2.25
CA PHE A 47 -3.82 -0.18 -2.58
C PHE A 47 -4.81 0.23 -3.67
N ASN A 48 -5.05 -0.68 -4.62
CA ASN A 48 -5.95 -0.48 -5.76
C ASN A 48 -5.71 0.86 -6.50
N PRO A 49 -4.48 1.14 -6.97
CA PRO A 49 -4.13 2.45 -7.54
C PRO A 49 -4.84 2.75 -8.87
N LEU A 50 -5.39 1.73 -9.53
CA LEU A 50 -6.11 1.85 -10.80
C LEU A 50 -7.64 1.84 -10.62
N GLY A 51 -8.14 1.67 -9.40
CA GLY A 51 -9.56 1.66 -9.09
C GLY A 51 -10.11 3.05 -8.76
N ASP A 52 -11.43 3.12 -8.53
CA ASP A 52 -12.15 4.37 -8.24
C ASP A 52 -11.77 5.01 -6.89
N SER A 53 -11.10 4.28 -6.01
CA SER A 53 -10.79 4.73 -4.64
C SER A 53 -9.44 4.18 -4.16
N PRO A 54 -8.32 4.72 -4.69
CA PRO A 54 -6.99 4.34 -4.22
C PRO A 54 -6.87 4.63 -2.73
N THR A 55 -6.49 3.61 -1.95
CA THR A 55 -6.37 3.73 -0.49
C THR A 55 -4.90 3.67 -0.10
N ILE A 56 -4.46 4.62 0.72
CA ILE A 56 -3.09 4.63 1.25
C ILE A 56 -3.07 3.80 2.54
N LEU A 57 -2.31 2.71 2.49
CA LEU A 57 -2.05 1.83 3.61
C LEU A 57 -0.59 2.02 4.08
N GLU A 58 -0.33 1.75 5.34
CA GLU A 58 1.02 1.68 5.88
C GLU A 58 1.19 0.36 6.64
N PHE A 59 2.34 -0.29 6.41
CA PHE A 59 2.72 -1.55 7.05
C PHE A 59 4.15 -1.46 7.57
N LYS A 60 4.48 -2.23 8.61
CA LYS A 60 5.87 -2.51 8.95
C LYS A 60 6.47 -3.45 7.90
N VAL A 61 7.69 -3.15 7.45
CA VAL A 61 8.40 -3.99 6.49
C VAL A 61 8.61 -5.41 7.04
N THR A 62 8.84 -5.55 8.35
CA THR A 62 9.03 -6.85 9.03
C THR A 62 7.78 -7.73 9.06
N ASP A 63 6.60 -7.16 8.78
CA ASP A 63 5.33 -7.88 8.71
C ASP A 63 5.00 -8.35 7.28
N ILE A 64 5.76 -7.91 6.27
CA ILE A 64 5.64 -8.36 4.89
C ILE A 64 6.44 -9.66 4.75
N SER A 65 5.74 -10.75 4.40
CA SER A 65 6.33 -12.10 4.35
C SER A 65 6.69 -12.56 2.94
N TYR A 66 6.03 -11.99 1.93
CA TYR A 66 6.29 -12.33 0.54
C TYR A 66 5.89 -11.16 -0.36
N VAL A 67 6.62 -11.00 -1.46
CA VAL A 67 6.36 -9.98 -2.48
C VAL A 67 6.51 -10.62 -3.85
N GLU A 68 5.55 -10.34 -4.72
CA GLU A 68 5.54 -10.73 -6.11
C GLU A 68 5.45 -9.46 -6.98
N GLU A 69 6.42 -9.28 -7.87
CA GLU A 69 6.34 -8.26 -8.90
C GLU A 69 5.31 -8.66 -9.95
N LEU A 70 4.38 -7.76 -10.25
CA LEU A 70 3.37 -7.97 -11.28
C LEU A 70 3.83 -7.33 -12.60
N PRO A 71 3.24 -7.74 -13.74
CA PRO A 71 3.48 -7.07 -15.01
C PRO A 71 3.19 -5.58 -14.89
N ALA A 72 4.10 -4.75 -15.39
CA ALA A 72 3.95 -3.32 -15.33
C ALA A 72 2.79 -2.86 -16.22
N VAL A 73 1.99 -1.91 -15.73
CA VAL A 73 0.82 -1.40 -16.43
C VAL A 73 1.18 -0.08 -17.10
N ALA A 74 1.01 0.00 -18.42
CA ALA A 74 1.17 1.25 -19.15
C ALA A 74 -0.08 2.14 -18.92
N LEU A 75 0.15 3.36 -18.44
CA LEU A 75 -0.88 4.38 -18.28
C LEU A 75 -1.07 5.16 -19.59
N GLU A 76 -2.24 5.77 -19.75
CA GLU A 76 -2.53 6.63 -20.91
C GLU A 76 -1.60 7.85 -21.01
N THR A 77 -0.96 8.23 -19.89
CA THR A 77 0.06 9.29 -19.82
C THR A 77 1.39 8.89 -20.47
N GLY A 78 1.56 7.62 -20.85
CA GLY A 78 2.83 7.05 -21.33
C GLY A 78 3.76 6.61 -20.19
N GLU A 79 3.36 6.79 -18.93
CA GLU A 79 4.10 6.30 -17.77
C GLU A 79 3.81 4.81 -17.51
N THR A 80 4.77 4.12 -16.91
CA THR A 80 4.62 2.72 -16.53
C THR A 80 4.48 2.61 -15.02
N LEU A 81 3.36 2.04 -14.56
CA LEU A 81 3.13 1.74 -13.16
C LEU A 81 3.58 0.31 -12.84
N GLN A 82 4.62 0.18 -12.01
CA GLN A 82 5.04 -1.13 -11.50
C GLN A 82 4.17 -1.52 -10.31
N LEU A 83 3.29 -2.51 -10.50
CA LEU A 83 2.51 -3.06 -9.41
C LEU A 83 3.23 -4.22 -8.75
N VAL A 84 2.96 -4.41 -7.46
CA VAL A 84 3.37 -5.59 -6.71
C VAL A 84 2.18 -6.17 -5.98
N LYS A 85 2.28 -7.45 -5.66
CA LYS A 85 1.43 -8.11 -4.69
C LYS A 85 2.28 -8.40 -3.45
N ILE A 86 1.84 -7.92 -2.30
CA ILE A 86 2.49 -8.19 -1.00
C ILE A 86 1.61 -9.11 -0.17
N TRP A 87 2.23 -9.94 0.66
CA TRP A 87 1.54 -10.78 1.63
C TRP A 87 1.95 -10.36 3.03
N VAL A 88 1.00 -9.83 3.78
CA VAL A 88 1.22 -9.32 5.14
C VAL A 88 0.75 -10.36 6.15
N LYS A 89 1.50 -10.57 7.22
CA LYS A 89 1.16 -11.53 8.29
C LYS A 89 -0.23 -11.23 8.87
N LYS A 90 -1.06 -12.26 9.04
CA LYS A 90 -2.33 -12.13 9.78
C LYS A 90 -2.06 -11.67 11.21
N GLY A 91 -2.83 -10.70 11.70
CA GLY A 91 -2.64 -10.10 13.03
C GLY A 91 -1.58 -9.01 13.10
N ALA A 92 -0.88 -8.72 12.00
CA ALA A 92 -0.04 -7.53 11.90
C ALA A 92 -0.88 -6.24 11.96
N HIS A 93 -0.26 -5.16 12.41
CA HIS A 93 -0.91 -3.85 12.47
C HIS A 93 -0.63 -3.08 11.17
N GLY A 94 -1.71 -2.63 10.53
CA GLY A 94 -1.65 -1.68 9.42
C GLY A 94 -2.32 -0.37 9.80
N ILE A 95 -1.91 0.72 9.15
CA ILE A 95 -2.57 2.02 9.25
C ILE A 95 -3.25 2.31 7.91
N ILE A 96 -4.43 2.91 7.98
CA ILE A 96 -5.18 3.37 6.81
C ILE A 96 -5.23 4.88 6.90
N HIS A 97 -4.66 5.56 5.91
CA HIS A 97 -4.70 7.01 5.84
C HIS A 97 -5.97 7.44 5.12
N GLU A 98 -6.98 7.83 5.90
CA GLU A 98 -8.18 8.46 5.35
C GLU A 98 -8.10 9.98 5.57
N PRO A 99 -8.01 10.78 4.50
CA PRO A 99 -8.14 12.23 4.61
C PRO A 99 -9.51 12.61 5.18
N PHE A 100 -9.56 13.66 5.98
CA PHE A 100 -10.81 14.22 6.48
C PHE A 100 -10.80 15.74 6.35
N GLU A 101 -11.99 16.31 6.22
CA GLU A 101 -12.17 17.75 6.21
C GLU A 101 -12.15 18.27 7.66
N VAL A 102 -11.37 19.33 7.89
CA VAL A 102 -11.32 20.01 9.19
C VAL A 102 -12.51 20.96 9.27
N GLN A 103 -13.47 20.66 10.14
CA GLN A 103 -14.65 21.47 10.40
C GLN A 103 -14.87 21.63 11.91
N ASP A 104 -15.77 22.55 12.30
CA ASP A 104 -16.12 22.80 13.70
C ASP A 104 -16.70 21.56 14.40
N GLU A 105 -17.34 20.67 13.64
CA GLU A 105 -17.83 19.38 14.11
C GLU A 105 -17.05 18.23 13.47
N VAL A 106 -16.55 17.32 14.31
CA VAL A 106 -15.79 16.15 13.86
C VAL A 106 -16.75 15.08 13.34
N GLN A 107 -16.95 15.02 12.01
CA GLN A 107 -17.76 13.97 11.36
C GLN A 107 -17.05 12.62 11.20
N PHE A 108 -15.92 12.42 11.89
CA PHE A 108 -15.04 11.24 11.74
C PHE A 108 -15.78 9.90 11.89
N LEU A 109 -16.74 9.78 12.81
CA LEU A 109 -17.44 8.52 13.08
C LEU A 109 -18.30 8.05 11.89
N SER A 110 -18.95 8.97 11.17
CA SER A 110 -19.74 8.62 9.99
C SER A 110 -18.84 8.23 8.81
N HIS A 111 -17.69 8.89 8.68
CA HIS A 111 -16.67 8.56 7.68
C HIS A 111 -16.05 7.19 7.95
N LEU A 112 -15.70 6.86 9.19
CA LEU A 112 -15.17 5.55 9.57
C LEU A 112 -16.08 4.40 9.16
N HIS A 113 -17.40 4.56 9.31
CA HIS A 113 -18.35 3.54 8.93
C HIS A 113 -18.32 3.29 7.41
N LYS A 114 -18.27 4.36 6.61
CA LYS A 114 -18.15 4.27 5.15
C LYS A 114 -16.84 3.63 4.72
N VAL A 115 -15.73 4.03 5.33
CA VAL A 115 -14.39 3.45 5.07
C VAL A 115 -14.38 1.97 5.39
N ARG A 116 -14.92 1.57 6.55
CA ARG A 116 -15.01 0.17 6.94
C ARG A 116 -15.83 -0.65 5.94
N GLU A 117 -16.97 -0.15 5.49
CA GLU A 117 -17.82 -0.85 4.52
C GLU A 117 -17.17 -0.92 3.13
N ARG A 118 -16.44 0.13 2.70
CA ARG A 118 -15.63 0.12 1.47
C ARG A 118 -14.55 -0.95 1.55
N LEU A 119 -13.74 -0.93 2.61
CA LEU A 119 -12.63 -1.86 2.79
C LEU A 119 -13.10 -3.31 2.88
N LYS A 120 -14.24 -3.60 3.53
CA LYS A 120 -14.82 -4.94 3.53
C LYS A 120 -15.17 -5.47 2.15
N LYS A 121 -15.48 -4.59 1.19
CA LYS A 121 -15.82 -4.98 -0.19
C LYS A 121 -14.57 -5.20 -1.04
N GLU A 122 -13.52 -4.45 -0.79
CA GLU A 122 -12.31 -4.44 -1.62
C GLU A 122 -11.18 -5.32 -1.08
N LEU A 123 -11.13 -5.53 0.23
CA LEU A 123 -10.17 -6.44 0.85
C LEU A 123 -10.66 -7.89 0.71
N PRO A 124 -9.74 -8.84 0.40
CA PRO A 124 -10.06 -10.25 0.22
C PRO A 124 -10.48 -10.97 1.51
#